data_AF-A0A183GUM1-F1
#
_entry.id   AF-A0A183GUM1-F1
#
_cell.length_a   1.000
_cell.length_b   1.000
_cell.length_c   1.000
_cell.angle_alpha   90.00
_cell.angle_beta   90.00
_cell.angle_gamma   90.00
#
_symmetry.space_group_name_H-M   'P 1'
#
loop_
_entity.id
_entity.type
_entity.pdbx_description
1 polymer ?
#
loop_
_entity_poly.entity_id
_entity_poly.type
_entity_poly.pdbx_seq_one_letter_code
_entity_poly.pdbx_strand_id
1 'polypeptide(L)'
;MTIASMAAATMHPGSTIRRRMPPVSLLSCFLPTRYRTLGSIQFTVTYNQEEKKLTVHLIRAKVLRCSLLQNLKAMDSNGFSDPYVKLHLLPGNAKATKLTSKTIEKTLNPEWNEELYYYGITEDDKQKKTLRITVLDRDRIGSDFLGETRIALRKLPMNAPKKFNLYLEHAIPVSSFGNYSLEILETSSK
;
A
#
# COMPACT_ATOMS: atom_id res chain seq x y z
N MET A 1 -16.35 -34.01 46.27
CA MET A 1 -16.41 -32.76 47.05
C MET A 1 -15.18 -31.97 46.65
N THR A 2 -15.24 -30.87 45.91
CA THR A 2 -16.09 -29.68 46.10
C THR A 2 -16.28 -28.94 44.76
N ILE A 3 -17.51 -28.52 44.50
CA ILE A 3 -17.99 -27.74 43.36
C ILE A 3 -17.79 -26.25 43.65
N ALA A 4 -17.14 -25.49 42.76
CA ALA A 4 -17.06 -24.03 42.85
C ALA A 4 -18.12 -23.39 41.95
N SER A 5 -19.00 -22.64 42.60
CA SER A 5 -20.22 -22.02 42.08
C SER A 5 -19.93 -20.86 41.13
N MET A 6 -20.67 -20.79 40.03
CA MET A 6 -20.82 -19.58 39.21
C MET A 6 -21.68 -18.56 39.97
N ALA A 7 -21.30 -17.29 39.94
CA ALA A 7 -22.16 -16.18 40.36
C ALA A 7 -22.54 -15.36 39.11
N ALA A 8 -23.84 -15.35 38.81
CA ALA A 8 -24.42 -14.50 37.78
C ALA A 8 -24.57 -13.07 38.31
N ALA A 9 -24.02 -12.08 37.58
CA ALA A 9 -24.24 -10.67 37.88
C ALA A 9 -25.63 -10.25 37.38
N THR A 10 -26.53 -9.94 38.31
CA THR A 10 -27.87 -9.42 38.02
C THR A 10 -27.79 -7.95 37.60
N MET A 11 -28.32 -7.62 36.41
CA MET A 11 -28.43 -6.23 35.92
C MET A 11 -29.69 -5.55 36.50
N HIS A 12 -29.54 -4.37 37.09
CA HIS A 12 -30.67 -3.51 37.45
C HIS A 12 -31.03 -2.54 36.30
N PRO A 13 -32.33 -2.35 35.99
CA PRO A 13 -32.76 -1.39 35.00
C PRO A 13 -32.76 0.03 35.59
N GLY A 14 -31.89 0.92 35.11
CA GLY A 14 -31.90 2.33 35.51
C GLY A 14 -30.55 3.06 35.53
N SER A 15 -29.42 2.42 35.23
CA SER A 15 -28.12 3.10 35.20
C SER A 15 -27.87 3.81 33.87
N THR A 16 -28.07 5.14 33.84
CA THR A 16 -27.57 6.00 32.77
C THR A 16 -26.04 5.91 32.73
N ILE A 17 -25.48 5.20 31.75
CA ILE A 17 -24.04 5.18 31.50
C ILE A 17 -23.65 6.59 31.03
N ARG A 18 -23.18 7.45 31.93
CA ARG A 18 -22.38 8.62 31.55
C ARG A 18 -21.07 8.09 31.01
N ARG A 19 -21.05 7.72 29.72
CA ARG A 19 -19.81 7.45 28.98
C ARG A 19 -19.01 8.74 29.06
N ARG A 20 -18.00 8.79 29.94
CA ARG A 20 -16.95 9.82 29.87
C ARG A 20 -16.43 9.72 28.43
N MET A 21 -16.71 10.75 27.63
CA MET A 21 -16.01 10.88 26.36
C MET A 21 -14.51 10.90 26.67
N PRO A 22 -13.68 10.15 25.93
CA PRO A 22 -12.25 10.26 26.09
C PRO A 22 -11.82 11.71 25.84
N PRO A 23 -10.71 12.16 26.43
CA PRO A 23 -10.09 13.42 26.03
C PRO A 23 -9.90 13.42 24.50
N VAL A 24 -10.14 14.56 23.85
CA VAL A 24 -10.09 14.70 22.38
C VAL A 24 -8.73 14.26 21.79
N SER A 25 -7.68 14.19 22.62
CA SER A 25 -6.34 13.68 22.26
C SER A 25 -6.25 12.17 22.04
N LEU A 26 -7.19 11.36 22.56
CA LEU A 26 -7.22 9.90 22.40
C LEU A 26 -8.20 9.44 21.30
N LEU A 27 -8.98 10.35 20.72
CA LEU A 27 -9.86 10.02 19.59
C LEU A 27 -9.10 9.72 18.29
N SER A 28 -7.80 10.07 18.20
CA SER A 28 -6.97 9.72 17.04
C SER A 28 -6.60 8.24 17.00
N CYS A 29 -6.58 7.55 18.15
CA CYS A 29 -6.19 6.14 18.25
C CYS A 29 -7.33 5.15 18.01
N PHE A 30 -8.58 5.62 18.00
CA PHE A 30 -9.78 4.77 17.84
C PHE A 30 -10.59 5.03 16.56
N LEU A 31 -10.13 5.93 15.69
CA LEU A 31 -10.58 5.87 14.31
C LEU A 31 -9.90 4.65 13.67
N PRO A 32 -10.66 3.72 13.05
CA PRO A 32 -10.03 2.65 12.29
C PRO A 32 -9.03 3.31 11.34
N THR A 33 -7.80 2.82 11.33
CA THR A 33 -6.68 3.18 10.42
C THR A 33 -7.02 3.01 8.92
N ARG A 34 -8.29 2.83 8.60
CA ARG A 34 -8.88 2.76 7.28
C ARG A 34 -8.88 4.16 6.64
N TYR A 35 -7.87 4.33 5.77
CA TYR A 35 -7.84 5.25 4.63
C TYR A 35 -7.49 6.72 4.90
N ARG A 36 -6.26 6.99 5.36
CA ARG A 36 -5.54 8.15 4.81
C ARG A 36 -4.66 7.62 3.68
N THR A 37 -5.08 7.85 2.43
CA THR A 37 -4.28 7.48 1.26
C THR A 37 -2.91 8.16 1.35
N LEU A 38 -1.84 7.47 0.96
CA LEU A 38 -0.49 8.06 0.96
C LEU A 38 -0.23 8.93 -0.28
N GLY A 39 -1.25 9.05 -1.14
CA GLY A 39 -1.13 9.65 -2.46
C GLY A 39 -1.79 8.81 -3.53
N SER A 40 -1.47 9.12 -4.79
CA SER A 40 -1.90 8.39 -5.98
C SER A 40 -0.79 8.36 -7.02
N ILE A 41 -0.74 7.32 -7.85
CA ILE A 41 0.21 7.18 -8.94
C ILE A 41 -0.52 6.86 -10.26
N GLN A 42 -0.08 7.51 -11.33
CA GLN A 42 -0.57 7.33 -12.68
C GLN A 42 0.52 6.72 -13.56
N PHE A 43 0.18 5.64 -14.25
CA PHE A 43 1.10 4.90 -15.11
C PHE A 43 0.32 4.08 -16.14
N THR A 44 1.00 3.60 -17.17
CA THR A 44 0.47 2.67 -18.16
C THR A 44 1.31 1.41 -18.20
N VAL A 45 0.68 0.26 -18.36
CA VAL A 45 1.39 -1.02 -18.52
C VAL A 45 0.94 -1.68 -19.82
N THR A 46 1.91 -2.15 -20.59
CA THR A 46 1.68 -2.87 -21.85
C THR A 46 2.47 -4.17 -21.80
N TYR A 47 1.80 -5.29 -22.08
CA TYR A 47 2.46 -6.58 -22.31
C TYR A 47 2.43 -6.91 -23.80
N ASN A 48 3.62 -7.03 -24.41
CA ASN A 48 3.80 -7.51 -25.77
C ASN A 48 4.22 -8.99 -25.71
N GLN A 49 3.35 -9.87 -26.21
CA GLN A 49 3.56 -11.31 -26.17
C GLN A 49 4.66 -11.78 -27.13
N GLU A 50 4.70 -11.21 -28.33
CA GLU A 50 5.65 -11.59 -29.39
C GLU A 50 7.09 -11.25 -28.97
N GLU A 51 7.29 -10.05 -28.42
CA GLU A 51 8.57 -9.60 -27.91
C GLU A 51 8.90 -10.11 -26.50
N LYS A 52 7.94 -10.78 -25.84
CA LYS A 52 8.03 -11.18 -24.42
C LYS A 52 8.44 -10.00 -23.54
N LYS A 53 7.80 -8.85 -23.74
CA LYS A 53 8.21 -7.56 -23.16
C LYS A 53 7.09 -6.95 -22.34
N LEU A 54 7.41 -6.51 -21.12
CA LEU A 54 6.52 -5.71 -20.28
C LEU A 54 7.06 -4.29 -20.21
N THR A 55 6.31 -3.33 -20.75
CA THR A 55 6.62 -1.91 -20.67
C THR A 55 5.78 -1.26 -19.56
N VAL A 56 6.43 -0.51 -18.68
CA VAL A 56 5.79 0.32 -17.65
C VAL A 56 6.14 1.77 -17.94
N HIS A 57 5.17 2.54 -18.41
CA HIS A 57 5.31 3.98 -18.60
C HIS A 57 4.82 4.70 -17.34
N LEU A 58 5.76 5.17 -16.53
CA LEU A 58 5.51 5.98 -15.34
C LEU A 58 5.21 7.42 -15.78
N ILE A 59 4.05 7.94 -15.41
CA ILE A 59 3.61 9.28 -15.81
C ILE A 59 3.90 10.25 -14.67
N ARG A 60 3.13 10.14 -13.57
CA ARG A 60 3.22 11.06 -12.43
C ARG A 60 2.65 10.46 -11.16
N ALA A 61 2.94 11.09 -10.02
CA ALA A 61 2.27 10.81 -8.76
C ALA A 61 1.88 12.10 -8.04
N LYS A 62 1.02 11.94 -7.04
CA LYS A 62 0.75 12.92 -5.98
C LYS A 62 1.04 12.22 -4.66
N VAL A 63 1.99 12.71 -3.90
CA VAL A 63 2.39 12.17 -2.59
C VAL A 63 1.75 12.99 -1.49
N LEU A 64 1.19 12.32 -0.48
CA LEU A 64 0.67 12.96 0.73
C LEU A 64 1.59 12.64 1.89
N ARG A 65 2.31 13.65 2.40
CA ARG A 65 3.05 13.55 3.65
C ARG A 65 2.05 13.52 4.81
N CYS A 66 2.03 12.45 5.60
CA CYS A 66 1.23 12.41 6.82
C CYS A 66 2.00 13.08 7.96
N SER A 67 1.77 14.38 8.15
CA SER A 67 2.38 15.17 9.24
C SER A 67 1.89 14.75 10.65
N LEU A 68 0.82 13.95 10.75
CA LEU A 68 0.16 13.66 12.02
C LEU A 68 0.91 12.70 12.97
N LEU A 69 2.00 12.07 12.52
CA LEU A 69 2.90 11.29 13.39
C LEU A 69 4.22 12.02 13.69
N GLN A 70 4.40 13.25 13.17
CA GLN A 70 5.66 13.99 13.23
C GLN A 70 5.78 14.96 14.41
N ASN A 71 4.92 14.86 15.43
CA ASN A 71 5.12 15.59 16.69
C ASN A 71 6.40 15.17 17.46
N LEU A 72 7.24 14.30 16.89
CA LEU A 72 8.47 13.77 17.50
C LEU A 72 9.75 13.92 16.64
N LYS A 73 9.69 14.56 15.47
CA LYS A 73 10.92 14.92 14.74
C LYS A 73 10.73 16.25 14.04
N ALA A 74 11.21 17.29 14.70
CA ALA A 74 11.36 18.59 14.07
C ALA A 74 12.33 18.47 12.88
N MET A 75 11.93 19.12 11.78
CA MET A 75 12.79 19.79 10.82
C MET A 75 13.35 18.97 9.63
N ASP A 76 12.48 18.71 8.64
CA ASP A 76 12.83 18.93 7.22
C ASP A 76 12.15 20.23 6.78
N SER A 77 12.86 21.35 6.93
CA SER A 77 12.36 22.74 6.90
C SER A 77 11.85 23.25 5.54
N ASN A 78 11.58 22.40 4.55
CA ASN A 78 11.14 22.84 3.23
C ASN A 78 9.83 22.18 2.74
N GLY A 79 9.35 21.12 3.40
CA GLY A 79 8.05 20.51 3.07
C GLY A 79 7.98 19.77 1.72
N PHE A 80 9.11 19.49 1.08
CA PHE A 80 9.20 18.77 -0.19
C PHE A 80 9.80 17.37 -0.02
N SER A 81 9.60 16.51 -1.03
CA SER A 81 10.18 15.16 -1.16
C SER A 81 11.05 15.10 -2.42
N ASP A 82 11.95 14.12 -2.50
CA ASP A 82 12.70 13.72 -3.69
C ASP A 82 12.20 12.34 -4.19
N PRO A 83 10.96 12.24 -4.70
CA PRO A 83 10.33 10.96 -4.99
C PRO A 83 10.94 10.21 -6.19
N TYR A 84 10.99 8.89 -6.05
CA TYR A 84 11.33 7.95 -7.12
C TYR A 84 10.56 6.64 -6.97
N VAL A 85 10.51 5.84 -8.03
CA VAL A 85 9.73 4.59 -8.09
C VAL A 85 10.66 3.39 -8.21
N LYS A 86 10.43 2.37 -7.39
CA LYS A 86 10.97 1.02 -7.56
C LYS A 86 9.89 0.09 -8.09
N LEU A 87 10.17 -0.56 -9.21
CA LEU A 87 9.37 -1.64 -9.77
C LEU A 87 9.93 -2.98 -9.32
N HIS A 88 9.07 -3.93 -8.98
CA HIS A 88 9.46 -5.29 -8.64
C HIS A 88 8.47 -6.31 -9.18
N LEU A 89 8.93 -7.25 -9.98
CA LEU A 89 8.15 -8.42 -10.38
C LEU A 89 8.23 -9.52 -9.31
N LEU A 90 7.07 -9.94 -8.80
CA LEU A 90 6.88 -10.97 -7.78
C LEU A 90 6.12 -12.16 -8.35
N PRO A 91 6.42 -13.43 -7.98
CA PRO A 91 7.57 -13.83 -7.17
C PRO A 91 8.89 -13.68 -7.94
N GLY A 92 9.97 -13.48 -7.20
CA GLY A 92 11.30 -13.24 -7.74
C GLY A 92 12.11 -12.35 -6.81
N ASN A 93 13.42 -12.60 -6.72
CA ASN A 93 14.35 -11.81 -5.90
C ASN A 93 15.62 -11.41 -6.64
N ALA A 94 15.78 -11.84 -7.90
CA ALA A 94 16.92 -11.51 -8.74
C ALA A 94 16.99 -10.01 -9.01
N LYS A 95 18.20 -9.47 -9.23
CA LYS A 95 18.37 -8.06 -9.56
C LYS A 95 17.58 -7.66 -10.82
N ALA A 96 17.49 -8.54 -11.80
CA ALA A 96 16.75 -8.32 -13.05
C ALA A 96 15.22 -8.17 -12.86
N THR A 97 14.65 -8.56 -11.71
CA THR A 97 13.22 -8.34 -11.43
C THR A 97 12.96 -6.94 -10.87
N LYS A 98 13.99 -6.14 -10.63
CA LYS A 98 13.90 -4.80 -10.02
C LYS A 98 14.35 -3.73 -11.01
N LEU A 99 13.52 -2.71 -11.20
CA LEU A 99 13.87 -1.50 -11.95
C LEU A 99 13.64 -0.28 -11.06
N THR A 100 14.37 0.79 -11.30
CA THR A 100 14.26 2.03 -10.53
C THR A 100 14.17 3.21 -11.49
N SER A 101 13.23 4.10 -11.28
CA SER A 101 13.07 5.33 -12.05
C SER A 101 14.12 6.37 -11.67
N LYS A 102 14.15 7.47 -12.42
CA LYS A 102 14.80 8.71 -11.99
C LYS A 102 14.17 9.22 -10.69
N THR A 103 14.98 9.93 -9.92
CA THR A 103 14.52 10.73 -8.78
C THR A 103 14.16 12.13 -9.28
N ILE A 104 13.00 12.64 -8.89
CA ILE A 104 12.60 14.03 -9.16
C ILE A 104 12.76 14.80 -7.85
N GLU A 105 13.57 15.83 -7.85
CA GLU A 105 13.90 16.56 -6.61
C GLU A 105 12.81 17.56 -6.21
N LYS A 106 12.66 17.76 -4.91
CA LYS A 106 11.91 18.84 -4.25
C LYS A 106 10.47 18.99 -4.76
N THR A 107 9.74 17.89 -4.86
CA THR A 107 8.33 17.89 -5.29
C THR A 107 7.48 16.84 -4.57
N LEU A 108 6.21 17.18 -4.32
CA LEU A 108 5.16 16.23 -3.92
C LEU A 108 4.32 15.76 -5.10
N ASN A 109 4.52 16.34 -6.29
CA ASN A 109 3.80 16.01 -7.52
C ASN A 109 4.81 15.67 -8.63
N PRO A 110 5.59 14.57 -8.50
CA PRO A 110 6.57 14.23 -9.50
C PRO A 110 5.91 13.84 -10.82
N GLU A 111 6.52 14.28 -11.92
CA GLU A 111 6.25 13.81 -13.27
C GLU A 111 7.51 13.14 -13.79
N TRP A 112 7.49 11.81 -13.93
CA TRP A 112 8.64 11.05 -14.41
C TRP A 112 8.66 10.98 -15.93
N ASN A 113 7.48 10.76 -16.54
CA ASN A 113 7.32 10.53 -17.98
C ASN A 113 8.42 9.59 -18.53
N GLU A 114 8.59 8.45 -17.85
CA GLU A 114 9.71 7.52 -18.03
C GLU A 114 9.19 6.12 -18.33
N GLU A 115 9.79 5.46 -19.33
CA GLU A 115 9.50 4.06 -19.65
C GLU A 115 10.56 3.11 -19.10
N LEU A 116 10.09 2.07 -18.40
CA LEU A 116 10.90 1.00 -17.83
C LEU A 116 10.46 -0.33 -18.43
N TYR A 117 11.43 -1.18 -18.78
CA TYR A 117 11.18 -2.41 -19.55
C TYR A 117 11.68 -3.65 -18.83
N TYR A 118 10.83 -4.68 -18.79
CA TYR A 118 11.26 -6.05 -18.53
C TYR A 118 11.22 -6.85 -19.81
N TYR A 119 12.31 -7.55 -20.12
CA TYR A 119 12.42 -8.47 -21.25
C TYR A 119 12.31 -9.92 -20.77
N GLY A 120 11.92 -10.82 -21.67
CA GLY A 120 11.79 -12.25 -21.38
C GLY A 120 10.57 -12.61 -20.52
N ILE A 121 9.57 -11.74 -20.43
CA ILE A 121 8.31 -12.01 -19.71
C ILE A 121 7.44 -12.93 -20.57
N THR A 122 7.35 -14.20 -20.17
CA THR A 122 6.53 -15.21 -20.86
C THR A 122 5.05 -15.07 -20.51
N GLU A 123 4.18 -15.78 -21.24
CA GLU A 123 2.75 -15.84 -20.88
C GLU A 123 2.55 -16.49 -19.51
N ASP A 124 3.31 -17.55 -19.22
CA ASP A 124 3.36 -18.18 -17.90
C ASP A 124 3.68 -17.19 -16.78
N ASP A 125 4.67 -16.34 -17.01
CA ASP A 125 5.03 -15.26 -16.12
C ASP A 125 3.89 -14.26 -15.96
N LYS A 126 3.22 -13.87 -17.04
CA LYS A 126 2.05 -12.98 -16.98
C LYS A 126 0.93 -13.58 -16.12
N GLN A 127 0.71 -14.89 -16.17
CA GLN A 127 -0.31 -15.55 -15.36
C GLN A 127 0.03 -15.58 -13.87
N LYS A 128 1.32 -15.71 -13.54
CA LYS A 128 1.81 -15.96 -12.16
C LYS A 128 2.30 -14.70 -11.45
N LYS A 129 2.79 -13.70 -12.18
CA LYS A 129 3.51 -12.55 -11.62
C LYS A 129 2.61 -11.36 -11.28
N THR A 130 3.04 -10.63 -10.27
CA THR A 130 2.50 -9.34 -9.83
C THR A 130 3.58 -8.28 -9.96
N LEU A 131 3.26 -7.18 -10.62
CA LEU A 131 4.08 -5.98 -10.61
C LEU A 131 3.75 -5.16 -9.35
N ARG A 132 4.74 -5.01 -8.48
CA ARG A 132 4.72 -4.10 -7.34
C ARG A 132 5.40 -2.80 -7.72
N ILE A 133 4.73 -1.69 -7.43
CA ILE A 133 5.19 -0.33 -7.72
C ILE A 133 5.28 0.37 -6.37
N THR A 134 6.50 0.70 -5.95
CA THR A 134 6.77 1.35 -4.66
C THR A 134 7.31 2.75 -4.90
N VAL A 135 6.68 3.75 -4.31
CA VAL A 135 7.16 5.14 -4.31
C VAL A 135 7.98 5.35 -3.05
N LEU A 136 9.18 5.90 -3.20
CA LEU A 136 10.08 6.21 -2.10
C LEU A 136 10.57 7.65 -2.20
N ASP A 137 10.89 8.23 -1.06
CA ASP A 137 11.59 9.49 -0.94
C ASP A 137 13.10 9.23 -0.90
N ARG A 138 13.91 9.97 -1.66
CA ARG A 138 15.36 9.86 -1.54
C ARG A 138 15.83 10.84 -0.47
N ASP A 139 16.46 10.30 0.58
CA ASP A 139 17.09 11.12 1.62
C ASP A 139 18.61 11.10 1.49
N ARG A 140 19.28 11.97 2.27
CA ARG A 140 20.76 11.97 2.37
C ARG A 140 21.32 10.60 2.75
N ILE A 141 20.59 9.87 3.59
CA ILE A 141 20.95 8.51 4.01
C ILE A 141 19.70 7.65 3.86
N GLY A 142 19.72 6.75 2.88
CA GLY A 142 18.63 5.79 2.67
C GLY A 142 17.47 6.36 1.87
N SER A 143 16.26 5.94 2.22
CA SER A 143 15.03 6.37 1.56
C SER A 143 13.81 6.07 2.41
N ASP A 144 12.92 7.04 2.56
CA ASP A 144 11.62 6.85 3.21
C ASP A 144 10.58 6.22 2.27
N PHE A 145 9.73 5.36 2.83
CA PHE A 145 8.63 4.74 2.09
C PHE A 145 7.44 5.70 1.97
N LEU A 146 7.01 6.00 0.75
CA LEU A 146 5.89 6.90 0.47
C LEU A 146 4.60 6.17 0.06
N GLY A 147 4.66 4.84 -0.10
CA GLY A 147 3.52 4.01 -0.45
C GLY A 147 3.78 3.04 -1.59
N GLU A 148 2.91 2.05 -1.72
CA GLU A 148 2.97 1.10 -2.85
C GLU A 148 1.59 0.79 -3.42
N THR A 149 1.59 0.24 -4.63
CA THR A 149 0.45 -0.40 -5.26
C THR A 149 0.89 -1.66 -6.00
N ARG A 150 -0.06 -2.54 -6.31
CA ARG A 150 0.21 -3.85 -6.92
C ARG A 150 -0.80 -4.17 -8.00
N ILE A 151 -0.30 -4.67 -9.13
CA ILE A 151 -1.14 -5.14 -10.23
C ILE A 151 -0.72 -6.55 -10.66
N ALA A 152 -1.66 -7.49 -10.66
CA ALA A 152 -1.45 -8.82 -11.19
C ALA A 152 -1.40 -8.76 -12.72
N LEU A 153 -0.34 -9.29 -13.34
CA LEU A 153 -0.12 -9.16 -14.78
C LEU A 153 -1.20 -9.87 -15.61
N ARG A 154 -1.83 -10.92 -15.06
CA ARG A 154 -2.97 -11.61 -15.68
C ARG A 154 -4.17 -10.71 -16.00
N LYS A 155 -4.30 -9.56 -15.32
CA LYS A 155 -5.38 -8.57 -15.55
C LYS A 155 -5.06 -7.58 -16.67
N LEU A 156 -3.91 -7.70 -17.33
CA LEU A 156 -3.51 -6.88 -18.46
C LEU A 156 -4.08 -7.47 -19.77
N PRO A 157 -4.62 -6.63 -20.67
CA PRO A 157 -4.95 -7.05 -22.02
C PRO A 157 -3.68 -7.42 -22.79
N MET A 158 -3.82 -8.27 -23.80
CA MET A 158 -2.71 -8.65 -24.67
C MET A 158 -2.41 -7.54 -25.67
N ASN A 159 -1.13 -7.20 -25.85
CA ASN A 159 -0.63 -6.25 -26.85
C ASN A 159 -1.33 -4.87 -26.85
N ALA A 160 -1.93 -4.50 -25.72
CA ALA A 160 -2.65 -3.24 -25.57
C ALA A 160 -2.25 -2.54 -24.27
N PRO A 161 -2.12 -1.21 -24.28
CA PRO A 161 -1.82 -0.45 -23.09
C PRO A 161 -3.03 -0.44 -22.13
N LYS A 162 -2.77 -0.64 -20.84
CA LYS A 162 -3.75 -0.40 -19.77
C LYS A 162 -3.28 0.72 -18.88
N LYS A 163 -4.08 1.80 -18.81
CA LYS A 163 -3.83 2.96 -17.97
C LYS A 163 -4.35 2.72 -16.55
N PHE A 164 -3.57 3.15 -15.57
CA PHE A 164 -3.88 3.05 -14.15
C PHE A 164 -3.78 4.42 -13.48
N ASN A 165 -4.67 4.66 -12.53
CA ASN A 165 -4.60 5.75 -11.56
C ASN A 165 -5.00 5.15 -10.20
N LEU A 166 -4.02 4.75 -9.40
CA LEU A 166 -4.24 3.98 -8.19
C LEU A 166 -3.79 4.78 -6.96
N TYR A 167 -4.48 4.56 -5.85
CA TYR A 167 -4.03 5.10 -4.56
C TYR A 167 -2.80 4.33 -4.06
N LEU A 168 -1.95 5.05 -3.35
CA LEU A 168 -0.80 4.49 -2.66
C LEU A 168 -1.24 4.01 -1.27
N GLU A 169 -0.88 2.78 -0.95
CA GLU A 169 -1.19 2.11 0.31
C GLU A 169 0.07 1.88 1.14
N HIS A 170 -0.11 1.66 2.45
CA HIS A 170 0.97 1.18 3.30
C HIS A 170 1.39 -0.22 2.87
N ALA A 171 2.67 -0.56 3.01
CA ALA A 171 3.13 -1.92 2.72
C ALA A 171 2.40 -2.92 3.63
N ILE A 172 1.65 -3.86 3.05
CA ILE A 172 1.08 -4.97 3.83
C ILE A 172 2.24 -5.87 4.27
N PRO A 173 2.45 -6.11 5.58
CA PRO A 173 3.42 -7.08 6.04
C PRO A 173 3.07 -8.44 5.46
N VAL A 174 4.04 -9.09 4.80
CA VAL A 174 3.83 -10.39 4.13
C VAL A 174 3.37 -11.49 5.13
N SER A 175 3.54 -11.27 6.44
CA SER A 175 3.03 -12.14 7.50
C SER A 175 1.51 -12.12 7.72
N SER A 176 0.77 -11.14 7.15
CA SER A 176 -0.65 -10.95 7.46
C SER A 176 -1.63 -11.64 6.50
N PHE A 177 -1.15 -12.27 5.42
CA PHE A 177 -2.02 -12.98 4.46
C PHE A 177 -2.52 -14.35 4.96
N GLY A 178 -2.06 -14.82 6.13
CA GLY A 178 -2.43 -16.13 6.67
C GLY A 178 -3.62 -16.15 7.64
N ASN A 179 -4.02 -15.00 8.23
CA ASN A 179 -4.92 -15.02 9.39
C ASN A 179 -6.28 -14.30 9.20
N TYR A 180 -6.55 -13.68 8.05
CA TYR A 180 -7.81 -12.95 7.83
C TYR A 180 -8.80 -13.66 6.88
N SER A 181 -8.52 -14.92 6.52
CA SER A 181 -9.27 -15.65 5.50
C SER A 181 -10.31 -16.64 6.06
N LEU A 182 -10.53 -16.71 7.38
CA LEU A 182 -11.40 -17.73 7.99
C LEU A 182 -12.51 -17.22 8.93
N GLU A 183 -12.62 -15.93 9.23
CA GLU A 183 -13.67 -15.42 10.16
C GLU A 183 -14.95 -14.90 9.48
N ILE A 184 -15.11 -14.99 8.15
CA ILE A 184 -16.28 -14.40 7.44
C ILE A 184 -17.33 -15.43 6.96
N LEU A 185 -17.18 -16.74 7.25
CA LEU A 185 -18.16 -17.75 6.79
C LEU A 185 -18.88 -18.56 7.88
N GLU A 186 -18.90 -18.11 9.14
CA GLU A 186 -19.76 -18.73 10.16
C GLU A 186 -20.57 -17.69 10.94
N THR A 187 -21.58 -17.12 10.29
CA THR A 187 -22.84 -16.79 11.00
C THR A 187 -23.96 -17.61 10.38
N SER A 188 -24.08 -18.81 10.95
CA SER A 188 -25.15 -19.77 10.74
C SER A 188 -26.51 -19.10 10.93
N SER A 189 -27.35 -19.26 9.90
CA SER A 189 -28.80 -19.24 10.01
C SER A 189 -29.26 -20.17 11.14
N LYS A 190 -29.84 -19.61 12.19
CA LYS A 190 -30.87 -20.24 13.02
C LYS A 190 -31.88 -19.19 13.46
#